data_AF-K1S0Q0-F1
#
_entry.id   AF-K1S0Q0-F1
#
_cell.length_a   1.000
_cell.length_b   1.000
_cell.length_c   1.000
_cell.angle_alpha   90.00
_cell.angle_beta   90.00
_cell.angle_gamma   90.00
#
_symmetry.space_group_name_H-M   'P 1'
#
loop_
_entity.id
_entity.type
_entity.pdbx_description
1 polymer ?
#
loop_
_entity_poly.entity_id
_entity_poly.type
_entity_poly.pdbx_seq_one_letter_code
_entity_poly.pdbx_strand_id
1 'polypeptide(L)' 'MKTASACIKPFVDNYDYKTGNVFTADETYIKIRGIKTYIWFIMDSAKRSVIGYQVSDNRGV' A
#
# COMPACT_ATOMS: atom_id res chain seq x y z
N MET A 1 0.31 22.12 -8.26
CA MET A 1 0.59 21.85 -6.83
C MET A 1 0.75 20.33 -6.68
N LYS A 2 1.94 19.84 -6.27
CA LYS A 2 2.12 18.40 -6.00
C LYS A 2 1.56 18.08 -4.62
N THR A 3 0.83 16.98 -4.48
CA THR A 3 0.38 16.51 -3.16
C THR A 3 1.58 15.99 -2.37
N ALA A 4 1.55 16.09 -1.04
CA ALA A 4 2.62 15.53 -0.20
C ALA A 4 2.85 14.03 -0.49
N SER A 5 1.78 13.29 -0.77
CA SER A 5 1.84 11.88 -1.19
C SER A 5 2.65 11.69 -2.47
N ALA A 6 2.42 12.50 -3.50
CA ALA A 6 3.20 12.40 -4.74
C ALA A 6 4.69 12.74 -4.54
N CYS A 7 5.00 13.62 -3.58
CA CYS A 7 6.38 13.97 -3.24
C CYS A 7 7.10 12.84 -2.49
N ILE A 8 6.42 12.12 -1.58
CA ILE A 8 7.04 11.05 -0.79
C ILE A 8 7.10 9.71 -1.54
N LYS A 9 6.19 9.47 -2.49
CA LYS A 9 6.05 8.20 -3.23
C LYS A 9 7.38 7.60 -3.74
N PRO A 10 8.27 8.33 -4.45
CA PRO A 10 9.51 7.74 -4.93
C PRO A 10 10.46 7.30 -3.81
N PHE A 11 10.37 7.90 -2.62
CA PHE A 11 11.19 7.52 -1.47
C PHE A 11 10.67 6.27 -0.79
N VAL A 12 9.36 6.05 -0.81
CA VAL A 12 8.75 4.83 -0.26
C VAL A 12 8.92 3.68 -1.24
N ASP A 13 8.58 3.88 -2.52
CA ASP A 13 8.58 2.80 -3.52
C ASP A 13 9.97 2.24 -3.85
N ASN A 14 11.01 3.09 -3.79
CA ASN A 14 12.38 2.69 -4.13
C ASN A 14 13.24 2.35 -2.90
N TYR A 15 12.67 2.36 -1.70
CA TYR A 15 13.42 2.03 -0.50
C TYR A 15 13.58 0.52 -0.38
N ASP A 16 14.82 0.06 -0.18
CA ASP A 16 15.10 -1.35 0.10
C ASP A 16 14.71 -1.69 1.55
N TYR A 17 13.48 -2.16 1.72
CA TYR A 17 12.96 -2.63 3.01
C TYR A 17 13.60 -3.94 3.50
N LYS A 18 14.44 -4.61 2.69
CA LYS A 18 15.08 -5.90 2.98
C LYS A 18 14.09 -6.93 3.50
N THR A 19 13.29 -7.52 2.61
CA THR A 19 12.26 -8.50 2.99
C THR A 19 12.84 -9.83 3.45
N GLY A 20 12.14 -10.50 4.36
CA GLY A 20 12.32 -11.92 4.64
C GLY A 20 11.61 -12.80 3.61
N ASN A 21 11.35 -14.05 3.99
CA ASN A 21 10.76 -15.07 3.09
C ASN A 21 9.27 -15.31 3.33
N VAL A 22 8.68 -14.68 4.35
CA VAL A 22 7.28 -14.88 4.73
C VAL A 22 6.54 -13.56 4.56
N PHE A 23 5.47 -13.61 3.76
CA PHE A 23 4.66 -12.45 3.43
C PHE A 23 3.23 -12.62 3.92
N THR A 24 2.59 -11.51 4.26
CA THR A 24 1.16 -11.43 4.55
C THR A 24 0.51 -10.48 3.56
N ALA A 25 -0.74 -10.76 3.22
CA ALA A 25 -1.54 -9.90 2.37
C ALA A 25 -2.86 -9.57 3.08
N ASP A 26 -3.32 -8.33 2.93
CA ASP A 26 -4.56 -7.84 3.53
C ASP A 26 -5.21 -6.78 2.64
N GLU A 27 -6.54 -6.71 2.66
CA GLU A 27 -7.32 -5.66 2.02
C GLU A 27 -7.79 -4.65 3.06
N THR A 28 -7.38 -3.40 2.90
CA THR A 28 -7.84 -2.29 3.74
C THR A 28 -8.83 -1.42 2.99
N TYR A 29 -10.01 -1.23 3.59
CA TYR A 29 -11.00 -0.28 3.13
C TYR A 29 -10.64 1.14 3.56
N ILE A 30 -10.61 2.07 2.60
CA ILE A 30 -10.41 3.50 2.85
C ILE A 30 -11.59 4.31 2.31
N LYS A 31 -11.92 5.41 3.02
CA LYS A 31 -12.96 6.35 2.59
C LYS A 31 -12.39 7.76 2.58
N ILE A 32 -12.29 8.36 1.41
CA ILE A 32 -11.75 9.71 1.23
C ILE A 32 -12.84 10.59 0.63
N ARG A 33 -13.24 11.64 1.35
CA ARG A 33 -14.25 12.62 0.88
C ARG A 33 -15.55 11.98 0.36
N GLY A 34 -15.99 10.90 0.99
CA GLY A 34 -17.23 10.19 0.60
C GLY A 34 -17.02 9.06 -0.41
N ILE A 35 -15.87 9.00 -1.08
CA ILE A 35 -15.53 7.95 -2.06
C ILE A 35 -14.93 6.75 -1.33
N LYS A 36 -15.43 5.56 -1.66
CA LYS A 36 -14.94 4.27 -1.15
C LYS A 36 -13.85 3.75 -2.07
N THR A 37 -12.76 3.26 -1.49
CA THR A 37 -11.64 2.68 -2.24
C THR A 37 -11.03 1.57 -1.39
N TYR A 38 -10.43 0.58 -2.05
CA TYR A 38 -9.80 -0.56 -1.42
C TYR A 38 -8.32 -0.56 -1.75
N ILE A 39 -7.48 -0.88 -0.76
CA ILE A 39 -6.05 -1.05 -0.97
C ILE A 39 -5.70 -2.48 -0.61
N TRP A 40 -5.11 -3.19 -1.56
CA TRP A 40 -4.45 -4.46 -1.32
C TRP A 40 -3.01 -4.19 -0.91
N PHE A 41 -2.60 -4.74 0.24
CA PHE A 41 -1.24 -4.68 0.72
C PHE A 41 -0.56 -6.04 0.64
N ILE A 42 0.73 -6.03 0.32
CA ILE A 42 1.66 -7.14 0.52
C ILE A 42 2.72 -6.65 1.50
N MET A 43 2.90 -7.38 2.59
CA MET A 43 3.76 -6.99 3.70
C MET A 43 4.73 -8.10 4.08
N ASP A 44 5.91 -7.72 4.57
CA ASP A 44 6.77 -8.64 5.31
C ASP A 44 6.11 -9.00 6.65
N SER A 45 5.99 -10.29 6.96
CA SER A 45 5.20 -10.75 8.11
C SER A 45 5.80 -10.35 9.47
N ALA A 46 7.13 -10.25 9.56
CA ALA A 46 7.84 -9.96 10.80
C ALA A 46 7.98 -8.45 11.03
N LYS A 47 8.38 -7.72 9.99
CA LYS A 47 8.67 -6.28 10.04
C LYS A 47 7.43 -5.42 9.81
N ARG A 48 6.37 -5.99 9.25
CA ARG A 48 5.15 -5.28 8.83
C ARG A 48 5.43 -4.11 7.87
N SER A 49 6.54 -4.19 7.14
CA SER A 49 6.86 -3.22 6.09
C SER A 49 5.99 -3.52 4.88
N VAL A 50 5.38 -2.48 4.30
CA VAL A 50 4.60 -2.59 3.06
C VAL A 50 5.56 -2.67 1.88
N ILE A 51 5.53 -3.80 1.17
CA ILE A 51 6.45 -4.11 0.07
C ILE A 51 5.79 -3.84 -1.28
N GLY A 52 4.49 -4.04 -1.35
CA GLY A 52 3.69 -3.76 -2.52
C GLY A 52 2.28 -3.36 -2.14
N TYR A 53 1.66 -2.55 -2.98
CA TYR A 53 0.26 -2.20 -2.82
C TYR A 53 -0.41 -1.90 -4.16
N GLN A 54 -1.72 -2.17 -4.23
CA GLN A 54 -2.57 -1.85 -5.38
C GLN A 54 -3.85 -1.19 -4.86
N VAL A 55 -4.26 -0.10 -5.50
CA VAL A 55 -5.50 0.61 -5.18
C VAL A 55 -6.57 0.20 -6.20
N SER A 56 -7.76 -0.15 -5.73
CA SER A 56 -8.93 -0.50 -6.53
C SER A 56 -10.16 0.30 -6.09
N ASP A 57 -10.96 0.70 -7.06
CA ASP A 57 -12.27 1.34 -6.86
C ASP A 57 -13.41 0.33 -6.64
N ASN A 58 -13.18 -0.95 -6.96
CA ASN A 58 -14.14 -2.04 -6.74
C ASN A 58 -13.62 -3.05 -5.71
N ARG A 59 -14.53 -3.64 -4.90
CA ARG A 59 -14.23 -4.68 -3.88
C ARG A 59 -14.07 -6.09 -4.47
N GLY A 60 -13.68 -6.18 -5.74
CA GLY A 60 -13.62 -7.43 -6.47
C GLY A 60 -13.37 -7.17 -7.95
N VAL A 61 -12.60 -8.05 -8.57
CA VAL A 61 -12.79 -8.34 -9.99
C VAL A 61 -14.16 -8.97 -10.16
#